data_AF-L0JF57-F1
#
_entry.id   AF-L0JF57-F1
#
_cell.length_a   1.000
_cell.length_b   1.000
_cell.length_c   1.000
_cell.angle_alpha   90.00
_cell.angle_beta   90.00
_cell.angle_gamma   90.00
#
_symmetry.space_group_name_H-M   'P 1'
#
loop_
_entity.id
_entity.type
_entity.pdbx_description
1 polymer ?
#
loop_
_entity_poly.entity_id
_entity_poly.type
_entity_poly.pdbx_seq_one_letter_code
_entity_poly.pdbx_strand_id
1 'polypeptide(L)' 'MTDAAECKPEPLEQETKERDDAHLDDIEEGAGCTEIWEHLAEKREE' A
#
# COMPACT_ATOMS: atom_id res chain seq x y z
N MET A 1 -21.96 -3.32 -21.11
CA MET A 1 -21.16 -4.06 -20.12
C MET A 1 -20.56 -2.98 -19.24
N THR A 2 -21.06 -2.88 -18.01
CA THR A 2 -20.86 -1.73 -17.14
C THR A 2 -19.39 -1.59 -16.77
N ASP A 3 -18.83 -0.45 -17.21
CA ASP A 3 -17.80 0.35 -16.57
C ASP A 3 -17.04 -0.39 -15.46
N ALA A 4 -15.86 -0.90 -15.82
CA ALA A 4 -14.82 -1.19 -14.86
C ALA A 4 -14.45 0.15 -14.24
N ALA A 5 -15.25 0.56 -13.24
CA ALA A 5 -15.00 1.71 -12.40
C ALA A 5 -13.53 1.65 -12.05
N GLU A 6 -12.83 2.60 -12.65
CA GLU A 6 -11.40 2.74 -12.62
C GLU A 6 -10.98 2.63 -11.16
N CYS A 7 -9.96 1.84 -10.84
CA CYS A 7 -9.25 1.96 -9.57
C CYS A 7 -8.47 3.28 -9.59
N LYS A 8 -9.16 4.39 -9.84
CA LYS A 8 -8.69 5.74 -9.61
C LYS A 8 -8.99 5.98 -8.14
N PRO A 9 -7.97 6.08 -7.28
CA PRO A 9 -8.23 6.57 -5.94
C PRO A 9 -8.95 7.91 -6.09
N GLU A 10 -10.13 8.05 -5.48
CA GLU A 10 -10.73 9.37 -5.33
C GLU A 10 -9.67 10.26 -4.68
N PRO A 11 -9.51 11.52 -5.11
CA PRO A 11 -8.53 12.42 -4.52
C PRO A 11 -9.02 12.75 -3.12
N LEU A 12 -8.67 11.89 -2.16
CA LEU A 12 -8.89 12.12 -0.75
C LEU A 12 -8.02 13.31 -0.37
N GLU A 13 -8.68 14.43 -0.10
CA GLU A 13 -8.14 15.63 0.51
C GLU A 13 -7.48 15.26 1.86
N GLN A 14 -6.26 14.74 1.82
CA GLN A 14 -5.47 14.36 2.99
C GLN A 14 -4.04 14.83 2.82
N GLU A 15 -3.92 16.14 2.63
CA GLU A 15 -2.69 16.87 2.90
C GLU A 15 -2.43 16.77 4.41
N THR A 16 -1.26 16.27 4.82
CA THR A 16 -0.65 16.34 6.17
C THR A 16 -0.91 15.26 7.24
N LYS A 17 -1.47 14.09 6.90
CA LYS A 17 -1.33 12.90 7.75
C LYS A 17 -0.60 11.85 6.92
N GLU A 18 0.50 11.31 7.44
CA GLU A 18 1.33 10.29 6.80
C GLU A 18 0.46 9.36 5.95
N ARG A 19 0.80 9.24 4.67
CA ARG A 19 0.03 8.45 3.71
C ARG A 19 -0.16 7.06 4.31
N ASP A 20 -1.38 6.52 4.29
CA ASP A 20 -1.69 5.25 4.95
C ASP A 20 -0.76 4.12 4.50
N ASP A 21 -0.27 4.19 3.26
CA ASP A 21 0.67 3.26 2.65
C ASP A 21 2.16 3.62 2.82
N ALA A 22 2.54 4.61 3.63
CA ALA A 22 3.95 4.97 3.85
C ALA A 22 4.79 3.80 4.40
N HIS A 23 4.17 2.88 5.13
CA HIS A 23 4.80 1.65 5.62
C HIS A 23 5.17 0.65 4.51
N LEU A 24 4.64 0.84 3.30
CA LEU A 24 4.93 0.02 2.12
C LEU A 24 6.04 0.62 1.24
N ASP A 25 6.52 1.83 1.53
CA ASP A 25 7.56 2.52 0.73
C ASP A 25 8.92 1.79 0.76
N ASP A 26 9.15 1.01 1.80
CA ASP A 26 10.36 0.20 1.98
C ASP A 26 10.31 -1.14 1.22
N ILE A 27 9.19 -1.46 0.57
CA ILE A 27 8.96 -2.72 -0.16
C ILE A 27 9.23 -2.50 -1.66
N GLU A 28 9.93 -3.46 -2.29
CA GLU A 28 10.21 -3.41 -3.73
C GLU A 28 8.93 -3.43 -4.57
N GLU A 29 8.88 -2.55 -5.58
CA GLU A 29 7.78 -2.53 -6.56
C GLU A 29 7.69 -3.87 -7.30
N GLY A 30 6.58 -4.59 -7.11
CA GLY A 30 6.37 -5.91 -7.70
C GLY A 30 6.61 -7.09 -6.76
N ALA A 31 6.92 -6.83 -5.48
CA ALA A 31 6.93 -7.85 -4.44
C ALA A 31 5.58 -8.61 -4.39
N GLY A 32 5.66 -9.93 -4.29
CA GLY A 32 4.50 -10.80 -4.15
C GLY A 32 3.86 -10.70 -2.77
N CYS A 33 2.64 -11.23 -2.65
CA CYS A 33 1.87 -11.20 -1.41
C CYS A 33 2.62 -11.83 -0.22
N THR A 34 3.38 -12.90 -0.45
CA THR A 34 4.18 -13.56 0.60
C THR A 34 5.34 -12.68 1.06
N GLU A 35 6.08 -12.09 0.10
CA GLU A 35 7.26 -11.27 0.36
C GLU A 35 6.91 -10.00 1.16
N ILE A 36 5.77 -9.37 0.83
CA ILE A 36 5.21 -8.25 1.60
C ILE A 36 4.94 -8.66 3.05
N TRP A 37 4.37 -9.85 3.26
CA TRP A 37 3.98 -10.31 4.59
C TRP A 37 5.19 -10.65 5.46
N GLU A 38 6.22 -11.26 4.88
CA GLU A 38 7.49 -11.54 5.56
C GLU A 38 8.16 -10.24 6.03
N HIS A 39 8.28 -9.26 5.14
CA HIS A 39 8.86 -7.95 5.47
C HIS A 39 8.11 -7.21 6.59
N LEU A 40 6.77 -7.27 6.57
CA LEU A 40 5.94 -6.68 7.62
C LEU A 40 5.94 -7.48 8.92
N ALA A 41 6.20 -8.78 8.87
CA ALA A 41 6.29 -9.62 10.07
C ALA A 41 7.58 -9.33 10.84
N GLU A 42 8.72 -9.23 10.14
CA GLU A 42 10.02 -8.88 10.76
C GLU A 42 9.92 -7.57 11.54
N LYS A 43 9.38 -6.51 10.91
CA LYS A 43 9.14 -5.19 11.53
C LYS A 43 8.20 -5.20 12.75
N ARG A 44 7.38 -6.24 12.94
CA ARG A 44 6.50 -6.38 14.12
C ARG A 44 7.15 -7.14 15.26
N GLU A 45 8.15 -7.98 14.97
CA GLU A 45 8.85 -8.77 15.98
C GLU A 45 10.01 -8.01 16.63
N GLU A 46 10.45 -6.91 16.00
CA GLU A 46 11.35 -5.88 16.57
C GLU A 46 10.65 -4.97 17.61
#